data_AF-A0A0C2G5R7-F1
#
_entry.id   AF-A0A0C2G5R7-F1
#
_cell.length_a   1.000
_cell.length_b   1.000
_cell.length_c   1.000
_cell.angle_alpha   90.00
_cell.angle_beta   90.00
_cell.angle_gamma   90.00
#
_symmetry.space_group_name_H-M   'P 1'
#
loop_
_entity.id
_entity.type
_entity.pdbx_description
1 polymer ?
#
loop_
_entity_poly.entity_id
_entity_poly.type
_entity_poly.pdbx_seq_one_letter_code
_entity_poly.pdbx_strand_id
1 'polypeptide(L)'
;MLRLPTARFPAAGNPPNAKNTHVEFAMGIWASPQRYYGLKNVSDYDNNRLYTFANMANGKTLRFACGYKSGCNPQNNEVHISCIYNLI
;
A
#
# COMPACT_ATOMS: atom_id res chain seq x y z
N MET A 1 8.33 1.32 2.78
CA MET A 1 7.23 1.15 3.76
C MET A 1 6.39 2.41 3.77
N LEU A 2 5.09 2.34 3.47
CA LEU A 2 4.20 3.50 3.53
C LEU A 2 3.70 3.66 4.97
N ARG A 3 3.98 4.81 5.59
CA ARG A 3 3.45 5.18 6.90
C ARG A 3 2.30 6.16 6.70
N LEU A 4 1.12 5.81 7.20
CA LEU A 4 -0.06 6.67 7.14
C LEU A 4 -0.52 6.93 8.59
N PRO A 5 -0.64 8.20 9.00
CA PRO A 5 -1.32 8.53 10.24
C PRO A 5 -2.75 8.00 10.20
N THR A 6 -3.25 7.51 11.32
CA THR A 6 -4.56 6.85 11.40
C THR A 6 -5.70 7.79 10.99
N ALA A 7 -5.53 9.09 11.22
CA ALA A 7 -6.44 10.15 10.78
C ALA A 7 -6.60 10.28 9.25
N ARG A 8 -5.70 9.67 8.44
CA ARG A 8 -5.80 9.68 6.97
C ARG A 8 -6.57 8.50 6.40
N PHE A 9 -6.89 7.50 7.23
CA PHE A 9 -7.77 6.43 6.82
C PHE A 9 -9.22 6.91 6.91
N PRO A 10 -10.12 6.40 6.06
CA PRO A 10 -11.56 6.63 6.21
C PRO A 10 -11.97 6.29 7.65
N ALA A 11 -12.88 7.07 8.24
CA ALA A 11 -13.37 6.83 9.58
C ALA A 11 -14.10 5.47 9.65
N ALA A 12 -13.35 4.41 9.93
CA ALA A 12 -13.90 3.10 10.23
C ALA A 12 -14.34 3.13 11.70
N GLY A 13 -15.52 3.68 11.98
CA GLY A 13 -16.09 3.67 13.32
C GLY A 13 -16.21 2.23 13.82
N ASN A 14 -15.39 1.83 14.80
CA ASN A 14 -15.27 0.51 15.44
C ASN A 14 -16.07 -0.67 14.81
N PRO A 15 -15.81 -1.11 13.56
CA PRO A 15 -16.44 -2.31 13.03
C PRO A 15 -15.43 -3.47 13.13
N PRO A 16 -15.89 -4.74 13.10
CA PRO A 16 -15.01 -5.91 12.97
C PRO A 16 -14.12 -5.89 11.70
N ASN A 17 -14.24 -4.88 10.83
CA ASN A 17 -13.62 -4.79 9.50
C ASN A 17 -12.65 -3.60 9.31
N ALA A 18 -12.26 -2.85 10.36
CA ALA A 18 -11.34 -1.71 10.21
C ALA A 18 -10.02 -2.09 9.51
N LYS A 19 -9.50 -3.30 9.77
CA LYS A 19 -8.34 -3.86 9.09
C LYS A 19 -8.55 -3.94 7.56
N ASN A 20 -9.70 -4.43 7.10
CA ASN A 20 -9.97 -4.59 5.67
C ASN A 20 -10.05 -3.22 4.98
N THR A 21 -10.76 -2.27 5.58
CA THR A 21 -10.85 -0.89 5.06
C THR A 21 -9.48 -0.22 4.98
N HIS A 22 -8.63 -0.38 5.99
CA HIS A 22 -7.27 0.16 5.96
C HIS A 22 -6.40 -0.48 4.87
N VAL A 23 -6.50 -1.80 4.71
CA VAL A 23 -5.75 -2.53 3.68
C VAL A 23 -6.24 -2.11 2.28
N GLU A 24 -7.54 -2.09 2.03
CA GLU A 24 -8.12 -1.64 0.75
C GLU A 24 -7.69 -0.22 0.40
N PHE A 25 -7.73 0.69 1.38
CA PHE A 25 -7.28 2.06 1.21
C PHE A 25 -5.78 2.15 0.88
N ALA A 26 -4.94 1.41 1.60
CA ALA A 26 -3.49 1.38 1.34
C ALA A 26 -3.17 0.83 -0.05
N MET A 27 -3.86 -0.24 -0.49
CA MET A 27 -3.73 -0.78 -1.84
C MET A 27 -4.12 0.26 -2.90
N GLY A 28 -5.21 1.00 -2.66
CA GLY A 28 -5.65 2.10 -3.53
C GLY A 28 -4.58 3.20 -3.65
N ILE A 29 -3.98 3.61 -2.53
CA ILE A 29 -2.87 4.57 -2.54
C ILE A 29 -1.67 4.02 -3.30
N TRP A 30 -1.26 2.78 -3.04
CA TRP A 30 -0.11 2.18 -3.74
C TRP A 30 -0.33 2.03 -5.23
N ALA A 31 -1.58 1.85 -5.66
CA ALA A 31 -1.98 1.76 -7.06
C ALA A 31 -2.10 3.13 -7.73
N SER A 32 -2.30 4.20 -6.96
CA SER A 32 -2.58 5.54 -7.48
C SER A 32 -1.48 6.18 -8.35
N PRO A 33 -0.17 5.92 -8.17
CA PRO A 33 0.86 6.54 -9.00
C PRO A 33 0.67 6.32 -10.50
N GLN A 34 0.13 5.17 -10.91
CA GLN A 34 -0.17 4.91 -12.32
C GLN A 34 -1.20 5.90 -12.89
N ARG A 35 -2.18 6.34 -12.08
CA ARG A 35 -3.25 7.26 -12.50
C ARG A 35 -2.73 8.69 -12.61
N TYR A 36 -1.85 9.09 -11.70
CA TYR A 36 -1.32 10.46 -11.65
C TYR A 36 -0.15 10.71 -12.60
N TYR A 37 0.73 9.72 -12.79
CA TYR A 37 1.95 9.88 -13.58
C TYR A 37 1.90 9.16 -14.93
N GLY A 38 0.90 8.30 -15.14
CA GLY A 38 0.76 7.51 -16.36
C GLY A 38 1.85 6.44 -16.50
N LEU A 39 1.64 5.55 -17.48
CA LEU A 39 2.65 4.60 -17.94
C LEU A 39 3.18 5.11 -19.28
N LYS A 40 4.33 5.81 -19.27
CA LYS A 40 5.03 6.16 -20.51
C LYS A 40 5.88 4.95 -20.91
N ASN A 41 5.56 4.32 -22.04
CA ASN A 41 6.30 3.22 -22.68
C ASN A 41 6.74 2.09 -21.74
N VAL A 42 5.77 1.22 -21.46
CA VAL A 42 5.88 -0.24 -21.21
C VAL A 42 7.32 -0.77 -21.06
N SER A 43 7.88 -0.74 -19.85
CA SER A 43 8.59 -1.88 -19.22
C SER A 43 9.51 -1.44 -18.08
N ASP A 44 10.18 -0.29 -18.20
CA ASP A 44 11.24 0.05 -17.26
C ASP A 44 10.78 1.01 -16.15
N TYR A 45 11.08 0.55 -14.94
CA TYR A 45 10.88 1.25 -13.68
C TYR A 45 11.90 2.40 -13.54
N ASP A 46 11.85 3.37 -14.46
CA ASP A 46 12.77 4.50 -14.47
C ASP A 46 12.31 5.64 -13.53
N ASN A 47 11.04 5.59 -13.11
CA ASN A 47 10.44 6.61 -12.26
C ASN A 47 10.20 6.09 -10.84
N ASN A 48 11.01 6.57 -9.89
CA ASN A 48 10.88 6.24 -8.47
C ASN A 48 9.49 6.51 -7.88
N ARG A 49 8.68 7.38 -8.49
CA ARG A 49 7.30 7.66 -8.05
C ARG A 49 6.35 6.49 -8.31
N LEU A 50 6.70 5.58 -9.21
CA LEU A 50 5.89 4.41 -9.56
C LEU A 50 6.23 3.18 -8.70
N TYR A 51 7.18 3.26 -7.76
CA TYR A 51 7.71 2.11 -7.02
C TYR A 51 6.64 1.22 -6.38
N THR A 52 5.69 1.83 -5.68
CA THR A 52 4.62 1.09 -5.00
C THR A 52 3.72 0.38 -5.99
N PHE A 53 3.45 1.01 -7.13
CA PHE A 53 2.66 0.42 -8.20
C PHE A 53 3.43 -0.70 -8.92
N ALA A 54 4.70 -0.46 -9.27
CA ALA A 54 5.55 -1.39 -9.99
C ALA A 54 5.73 -2.72 -9.24
N ASN A 55 5.93 -2.69 -7.92
CA ASN A 55 6.01 -3.93 -7.13
C ASN A 55 4.72 -4.77 -7.18
N MET A 56 3.55 -4.11 -7.24
CA MET A 56 2.25 -4.79 -7.31
C MET A 56 1.95 -5.32 -8.71
N ALA A 57 2.36 -4.59 -9.76
CA ALA A 57 2.01 -4.89 -11.14
C ALA A 57 3.10 -5.68 -11.89
N ASN A 58 4.21 -6.04 -11.23
CA ASN A 58 5.28 -6.81 -11.85
C ASN A 58 4.80 -8.23 -12.18
N GLY A 59 4.72 -8.54 -13.48
CA GLY A 59 4.24 -9.85 -13.96
C GLY A 59 5.10 -11.06 -13.58
N LYS A 60 6.35 -10.85 -13.12
CA LYS A 60 7.20 -11.92 -12.57
C LYS A 60 6.91 -12.21 -11.09
N THR A 61 6.22 -11.31 -10.39
CA THR A 61 5.88 -11.50 -8.99
C THR A 61 4.67 -12.42 -8.86
N LEU A 62 4.90 -13.69 -8.55
CA LEU A 62 3.82 -14.68 -8.38
C LEU A 62 3.39 -14.88 -6.92
N ARG A 63 4.15 -14.34 -5.97
CA ARG A 63 3.91 -14.54 -4.53
C ARG A 63 4.10 -13.22 -3.79
N PHE A 64 3.18 -12.94 -2.88
CA PHE A 64 3.26 -11.80 -1.99
C PHE A 64 2.70 -12.15 -0.62
N ALA A 65 3.17 -11.44 0.41
CA ALA A 65 2.68 -11.56 1.77
C ALA A 65 2.60 -10.18 2.42
N CYS A 66 1.59 -9.95 3.25
CA CYS A 66 1.36 -8.65 3.89
C CYS A 66 1.20 -8.79 5.41
N GLY A 67 1.75 -7.83 6.14
CA GLY A 67 1.59 -7.66 7.58
C GLY A 67 0.79 -6.40 7.90
N TYR A 68 -0.05 -6.48 8.93
CA TYR A 68 -0.84 -5.37 9.46
C TYR A 68 -0.59 -5.25 10.97
N LYS A 69 -0.32 -4.03 11.44
CA LYS A 69 -0.25 -3.72 12.86
C LYS A 69 -0.89 -2.36 13.11
N SER A 70 -1.87 -2.31 14.00
CA SER A 70 -2.42 -1.06 14.55
C SER A 70 -1.81 -0.75 15.91
N GLY A 71 -1.86 0.52 16.31
CA GLY A 71 -1.32 0.98 17.59
C GLY A 71 0.21 0.90 17.64
N CYS A 72 0.89 1.07 16.50
CA CYS A 72 2.35 1.10 16.45
C CYS A 72 2.95 2.26 17.26
N ASN A 73 2.18 3.34 17.39
CA ASN A 73 2.48 4.48 18.24
C ASN A 73 1.27 4.77 19.14
N PRO A 74 1.40 4.71 20.48
CA PRO A 74 0.31 4.99 21.42
C PRO A 74 -0.25 6.42 21.33
N GLN A 75 0.55 7.40 20.91
CA GLN A 75 0.11 8.80 20.87
C GLN A 75 -0.71 9.13 19.63
N ASN A 76 -0.44 8.46 18.50
CA ASN A 76 -1.03 8.79 17.19
C ASN A 76 -1.88 7.66 16.60
N ASN A 77 -2.12 6.60 17.39
CA ASN A 77 -2.87 5.40 17.00
C ASN A 77 -2.40 4.76 15.68
N GLU A 78 -1.12 4.93 15.30
CA GLU A 78 -0.59 4.65 13.96
C GLU A 78 -0.85 3.22 13.47
N VAL A 79 -1.17 3.11 12.17
CA VAL A 79 -1.37 1.85 11.46
C VAL A 79 -0.23 1.63 10.48
N HIS A 80 0.46 0.49 10.62
CA HIS A 80 1.50 0.04 9.70
C HIS A 80 0.99 -1.12 8.85
N ILE A 81 1.11 -0.95 7.53
CA ILE A 81 0.79 -1.98 6.54
C ILE A 81 2.01 -2.13 5.65
N SER A 82 2.49 -3.35 5.49
CA SER A 82 3.63 -3.65 4.61
C SER A 82 3.36 -4.93 3.85
N CYS A 83 3.63 -4.92 2.55
CA CYS A 83 3.63 -6.11 1.71
C CYS A 83 5.03 -6.36 1.17
N ILE A 84 5.40 -7.64 1.07
CA ILE A 84 6.65 -8.11 0.50
C ILE A 84 6.29 -8.93 -0.72
N TYR A 85 7.03 -8.73 -1.80
CA TYR A 85 6.83 -9.33 -3.10
C TYR A 85 8.05 -10.17 -3.43
N ASN A 86 7.84 -11.37 -3.93
CA ASN A 86 8.91 -12.28 -4.29
C ASN A 86 9.16 -12.28 -5.80
N LEU A 87 10.43 -12.13 -6.20
CA LEU A 87 10.89 -12.05 -7.59
C LEU A 87 11.62 -13.34 -8.02
N ILE A 88 11.02 -14.51 -7.75
CA ILE A 88 11.56 -15.81 -8.20
C ILE A 88 10.90 -16.19 -9.52
#